data_AF-A0A3P7LH23-F1
#
_entry.id   AF-A0A3P7LH23-F1
#
_cell.length_a   1.000
_cell.length_b   1.000
_cell.length_c   1.000
_cell.angle_alpha   90.00
_cell.angle_beta   90.00
_cell.angle_gamma   90.00
#
_symmetry.space_group_name_H-M   'P 1'
#
loop_
_entity.id
_entity.type
_entity.pdbx_description
1 polymer ?
#
loop_
_entity_poly.entity_id
_entity_poly.type
_entity_poly.pdbx_seq_one_letter_code
_entity_poly.pdbx_strand_id
1 'polypeptide(L)' 'MHLNYVEEDDLLKYKSDLGDDPIPESFDAREKWPECKSVIGRIRDQSNCGTSKFLKFYHT' A
#
# COMPACT_ATOMS: atom_id res chain seq x y z
N MET A 1 16.89 19.13 -0.51
CA MET A 1 16.43 17.77 -0.88
C MET A 1 17.09 17.46 -2.21
N HIS A 2 18.14 16.64 -2.21
CA HIS A 2 18.77 16.21 -3.44
C HIS A 2 17.95 15.02 -3.95
N LEU A 3 17.38 15.15 -5.14
CA LEU A 3 16.77 13.99 -5.80
C LEU A 3 17.94 13.18 -6.35
N ASN A 4 18.17 12.00 -5.77
CA ASN A 4 19.04 11.03 -6.39
C ASN A 4 18.25 10.42 -7.54
N TYR A 5 18.77 10.58 -8.77
CA TYR A 5 18.25 9.86 -9.91
C TYR A 5 18.48 8.37 -9.68
N VAL A 6 17.45 7.57 -9.97
CA VAL A 6 17.55 6.11 -9.96
C VAL A 6 18.14 5.71 -11.31
N GLU A 7 19.28 5.03 -11.29
CA GLU A 7 19.95 4.56 -12.51
C GLU A 7 19.15 3.41 -13.16
N GLU A 8 19.22 3.28 -14.49
CA GLU A 8 18.45 2.27 -15.23
C GLU A 8 18.80 0.83 -14.84
N ASP A 9 20.06 0.59 -14.44
CA ASP A 9 20.55 -0.70 -13.97
C ASP A 9 19.87 -1.13 -12.64
N ASP A 10 19.55 -0.17 -11.76
CA ASP A 10 18.85 -0.43 -10.50
C ASP A 10 17.38 -0.82 -10.76
N LEU A 11 16.76 -0.25 -11.79
CA LEU A 11 15.40 -0.60 -12.21
C LEU A 11 15.34 -2.00 -12.81
N LEU A 12 16.34 -2.40 -13.61
CA LEU A 12 16.42 -3.74 -14.18
C LEU A 12 16.64 -4.80 -13.10
N LYS A 13 17.47 -4.50 -12.11
CA LYS A 13 17.68 -5.37 -10.95
C LYS A 13 16.40 -5.57 -10.14
N TYR A 14 15.63 -4.50 -9.92
CA TYR A 14 14.34 -4.62 -9.24
C TYR A 14 13.35 -5.51 -10.00
N LYS A 15 13.33 -5.42 -11.34
CA LYS A 15 12.50 -6.30 -12.17
C LYS A 15 12.93 -7.76 -12.13
N SER A 16 14.23 -8.06 -12.11
CA SER A 16 14.69 -9.45 -12.02
C SER A 16 14.42 -10.09 -10.66
N ASP A 17 14.35 -9.29 -9.59
CA ASP A 17 14.07 -9.76 -8.23
C ASP A 17 12.56 -9.95 -7.97
N LEU A 18 11.70 -9.32 -8.80
CA LEU A 18 10.27 -9.59 -8.85
C LEU A 18 10.07 -10.89 -9.64
N GLY A 19 10.03 -12.03 -8.95
CA GLY A 19 9.77 -13.32 -9.60
C GLY A 19 8.52 -13.27 -10.51
N ASP A 20 8.52 -14.08 -11.57
CA ASP A 20 7.45 -14.16 -12.58
C ASP A 20 6.13 -14.76 -12.05
N ASP A 21 5.94 -14.79 -10.73
CA ASP A 21 4.73 -15.33 -10.12
C ASP A 21 3.50 -14.52 -10.59
N PRO A 22 2.49 -15.17 -11.17
CA PRO A 22 1.32 -14.46 -11.67
C PRO A 22 0.57 -13.78 -10.52
N ILE A 23 0.19 -12.52 -10.73
CA ILE A 23 -0.66 -11.77 -9.80
C ILE A 23 -2.02 -12.50 -9.71
N PRO A 24 -2.50 -12.86 -8.51
CA PRO A 24 -3.77 -13.57 -8.36
C PRO A 24 -4.97 -12.69 -8.74
N GLU A 25 -6.07 -13.32 -9.18
CA GLU A 25 -7.33 -12.62 -9.51
C GLU A 25 -7.95 -11.90 -8.30
N SER A 26 -7.75 -12.44 -7.09
CA SER A 26 -8.19 -11.86 -5.83
C SER A 26 -7.11 -11.99 -4.77
N PHE A 27 -6.97 -10.96 -3.94
CA PHE A 27 -6.02 -10.94 -2.83
C PHE A 27 -6.56 -10.15 -1.64
N ASP A 28 -6.60 -10.78 -0.47
CA ASP A 28 -6.87 -10.12 0.81
C ASP A 28 -5.67 -10.31 1.75
N ALA A 29 -5.07 -9.21 2.18
CA ALA A 29 -3.92 -9.22 3.09
C ALA A 29 -4.25 -9.88 4.45
N ARG A 30 -5.52 -9.83 4.89
CA ARG A 30 -5.98 -10.45 6.14
C ARG A 30 -6.04 -11.97 6.04
N GLU A 31 -6.21 -12.51 4.82
CA GLU A 31 -6.18 -13.94 4.55
C GLU A 31 -4.74 -14.43 4.36
N LYS A 32 -3.89 -13.61 3.72
CA LYS A 32 -2.48 -13.94 3.49
C LYS A 32 -1.64 -13.94 4.78
N TRP A 33 -1.89 -13.00 5.68
CA TRP A 33 -1.17 -12.84 6.96
C TRP A 33 -2.15 -12.84 8.14
N PRO A 34 -2.74 -14.00 8.46
CA PRO A 34 -3.78 -14.11 9.48
C PRO A 34 -3.30 -13.70 10.87
N GLU A 35 -2.02 -13.90 11.19
CA GLU A 35 -1.40 -13.45 12.44
C GLU A 35 -1.38 -11.92 12.58
N CYS A 36 -1.39 -11.19 11.46
CA CYS A 36 -1.44 -9.73 11.41
C CYS A 36 -2.85 -9.19 11.18
N LYS A 37 -3.88 -10.06 11.12
CA LYS A 37 -5.26 -9.69 10.77
C LYS A 37 -5.82 -8.57 11.64
N SER A 38 -5.48 -8.55 12.92
CA SER A 38 -5.94 -7.52 13.87
C SER A 38 -5.39 -6.12 13.55
N VAL A 39 -4.17 -6.03 13.03
CA VAL A 39 -3.52 -4.76 12.68
C VAL A 39 -3.93 -4.34 11.27
N ILE A 40 -3.90 -5.26 10.30
CA ILE A 40 -4.26 -5.01 8.90
C ILE A 40 -5.74 -4.67 8.76
N GLY A 41 -6.61 -5.39 9.48
CA GLY A 41 -8.05 -5.19 9.44
C GLY A 41 -8.54 -3.98 10.25
N ARG A 42 -7.65 -3.26 10.95
CA ARG A 42 -8.03 -2.13 11.79
C ARG A 42 -8.18 -0.86 10.95
N ILE A 43 -9.42 -0.36 10.87
CA ILE A 43 -9.70 0.95 10.28
C ILE A 43 -9.18 2.04 11.23
N ARG A 44 -8.38 2.97 10.69
CA ARG A 44 -7.80 4.10 11.44
C ARG A 44 -8.61 5.37 11.19
N ASP A 45 -8.85 6.12 12.25
CA ASP A 45 -9.43 7.46 12.21
C ASP A 45 -8.31 8.49 12.34
N GLN A 46 -8.19 9.40 11.37
CA GLN A 46 -7.21 10.49 11.39
C GLN A 46 -7.77 11.81 11.95
N SER A 47 -9.01 11.80 12.46
CA SER A 47 -9.73 12.96 13.00
C SER A 47 -9.71 14.15 12.02
N ASN A 48 -9.77 15.39 12.54
CA ASN A 48 -9.80 16.61 11.72
C ASN A 48 -8.41 17.11 11.27
N CYS A 49 -7.41 16.22 11.13
CA CYS A 49 -6.10 16.60 10.61
C CYS A 49 -6.00 16.33 9.10
N GLY A 50 -5.74 17.38 8.33
CA GLY A 50 -5.22 17.32 6.95
C GLY A 50 -6.03 16.47 5.97
N THR A 51 -7.20 16.98 5.55
CA THR A 51 -7.99 16.56 4.38
C THR A 51 -7.69 15.16 3.83
N SER A 52 -8.37 14.14 4.35
CA SER A 52 -8.67 12.95 3.55
C SER A 52 -9.50 13.45 2.36
N LYS A 53 -8.89 13.62 1.18
CA LYS A 53 -9.67 13.83 -0.05
C LYS A 53 -10.55 12.59 -0.18
N PHE A 54 -11.88 12.76 -0.06
CA PHE A 54 -12.91 11.77 0.35
C PHE A 54 -12.90 11.51 1.86
N LEU A 55 -13.78 12.14 2.67
CA LEU A 55 -15.23 11.90 2.72
C LEU A 55 -15.97 13.20 3.12
N LYS A 56 -16.67 13.84 2.18
CA LYS A 56 -17.81 14.71 2.52
C LYS A 56 -19.06 13.85 2.53
N PHE A 57 -19.29 13.12 3.62
CA PHE A 57 -20.58 12.51 3.87
C PHE A 57 -20.94 12.71 5.33
N TYR A 58 -21.95 13.56 5.51
CA TYR A 58 -22.77 13.75 6.70
C TYR A 58 -22.09 14.32 7.94
N HIS A 59 -22.19 15.63 8.08
CA HIS A 59 -22.62 16.20 9.35
C HIS A 59 -23.64 17.31 9.06
N THR A 60 -24.87 17.11 9.55
CA THR A 60 -25.77 18.21 9.94
C THR A 60 -25.08 19.14 10.90
#